data_AF-A0A8B3FGP0-F1
#
_entry.id   AF-A0A8B3FGP0-F1
#
_cell.length_a   1.000
_cell.length_b   1.000
_cell.length_c   1.000
_cell.angle_alpha   90.00
_cell.angle_beta   90.00
_cell.angle_gamma   90.00
#
_symmetry.space_group_name_H-M   'P 1'
#
loop_
_entity.id
_entity.type
_entity.pdbx_description
1 polymer ?
#
loop_
_entity_poly.entity_id
_entity_poly.type
_entity_poly.pdbx_seq_one_letter_code
_entity_poly.pdbx_strand_id
1 'polypeptide(L)' 'MNLKGRWLKKCGFIAGMPMTVTVERGRIIIEMQINL' A
#
# COMPACT_ATOMS: atom_id res chain seq x y z
N MET A 1 -10.80 -2.31 -7.58
CA MET A 1 -9.48 -2.96 -7.78
C MET A 1 -9.00 -3.45 -6.42
N ASN A 2 -8.79 -4.76 -6.25
CA ASN A 2 -8.49 -5.33 -4.94
C ASN A 2 -7.06 -5.89 -4.94
N LEU A 3 -6.22 -5.36 -4.07
CA LEU A 3 -4.87 -5.87 -3.87
C LEU A 3 -4.89 -6.96 -2.79
N LYS A 4 -4.38 -8.15 -3.10
CA LYS A 4 -4.37 -9.29 -2.18
C LYS A 4 -2.98 -9.92 -2.16
N GLY A 5 -2.53 -10.36 -0.99
CA GLY A 5 -1.28 -11.11 -0.87
C GLY A 5 -0.72 -11.14 0.55
N ARG A 6 -0.02 -12.21 0.88
CA ARG A 6 0.69 -12.34 2.18
C ARG A 6 1.84 -11.33 2.31
N TRP A 7 2.39 -10.88 1.19
CA TRP A 7 3.48 -9.90 1.14
C TRP A 7 3.07 -8.54 1.72
N LEU A 8 1.80 -8.13 1.59
CA LEU A 8 1.30 -6.87 2.15
C LEU A 8 1.48 -6.81 3.66
N LYS A 9 1.08 -7.88 4.37
CA LYS A 9 1.29 -8.02 5.81
C LYS A 9 2.78 -8.06 6.17
N LYS A 10 3.61 -8.74 5.36
CA LYS A 10 5.06 -8.78 5.58
C LYS A 10 5.74 -7.41 5.40
N CYS A 11 5.20 -6.57 4.50
CA CYS A 11 5.66 -5.20 4.27
C CYS A 11 5.10 -4.20 5.30
N GLY A 12 4.34 -4.65 6.31
CA GLY A 12 3.79 -3.78 7.35
C GLY A 12 2.45 -3.12 7.02
N PHE A 13 1.85 -3.43 5.87
CA PHE A 13 0.52 -2.93 5.53
C PHE A 13 -0.54 -3.67 6.35
N ILE A 14 -1.25 -2.92 7.19
CA ILE A 14 -2.33 -3.41 8.05
C ILE A 14 -3.67 -2.93 7.48
N ALA A 15 -4.67 -3.82 7.44
CA ALA A 15 -6.01 -3.46 7.00
C ALA A 15 -6.60 -2.38 7.93
N GLY A 16 -7.26 -1.39 7.36
CA GLY A 16 -7.84 -0.27 8.11
C GLY A 16 -6.91 0.92 8.34
N MET A 17 -5.62 0.82 7.99
CA MET A 17 -4.74 2.00 7.95
C MET A 17 -4.91 2.78 6.63
N PRO A 18 -4.82 4.12 6.66
CA PRO A 18 -4.80 4.93 5.45
C PRO A 18 -3.53 4.66 4.63
N MET A 19 -3.70 4.53 3.32
CA MET A 19 -2.63 4.27 2.36
C MET A 19 -2.87 5.10 1.11
N THR A 20 -1.78 5.54 0.51
CA THR A 20 -1.80 6.22 -0.78
C THR A 20 -1.44 5.23 -1.87
N VAL A 21 -2.22 5.22 -2.96
CA VAL A 21 -1.96 4.39 -4.13
C VAL A 21 -1.82 5.31 -5.35
N THR A 22 -0.66 5.28 -5.99
CA THR A 22 -0.36 6.08 -7.17
C THR A 22 0.16 5.21 -8.31
N VAL A 23 0.12 5.77 -9.53
CA VAL A 23 0.72 5.14 -10.71
C VAL A 23 1.88 6.01 -11.17
N GLU A 24 3.09 5.46 -11.15
CA GLU A 24 4.31 6.14 -11.59
C GLU A 24 5.05 5.28 -12.62
N ARG A 25 5.34 5.85 -13.80
CA ARG A 25 6.09 5.17 -14.88
C ARG A 25 5.56 3.77 -15.21
N GLY A 26 4.24 3.59 -15.19
CA GLY A 26 3.57 2.31 -15.44
C GLY A 26 3.61 1.31 -14.28
N ARG A 27 4.04 1.72 -13.08
CA ARG A 27 4.07 0.91 -11.86
C ARG A 27 3.08 1.45 -10.84
N ILE A 28 2.47 0.56 -10.08
CA ILE A 28 1.65 0.94 -8.92
C ILE A 28 2.57 1.09 -7.71
N ILE A 29 2.56 2.28 -7.13
CA ILE A 29 3.28 2.60 -5.89
C ILE A 29 2.25 2.65 -4.77
N ILE A 30 2.59 2.04 -3.63
CA ILE A 30 1.73 1.95 -2.45
C ILE A 30 2.55 2.40 -1.26
N GLU A 31 2.07 3.45 -0.61
CA GLU A 31 2.76 4.07 0.52
C GLU A 31 1.84 4.09 1.75
N MET A 32 2.42 3.79 2.91
CA MET A 32 1.70 3.98 4.17
C MET A 32 1.68 5.46 4.51
N GLN A 33 0.51 5.97 4.88
CA GLN A 33 0.43 7.32 5.41
C GLN A 33 0.96 7.31 6.85
N ILE A 34 2.21 7.75 7.01
CA ILE A 34 2.81 7.98 8.32
C ILE A 34 2.46 9.40 8.72
N ASN A 35 1.56 9.57 9.71
CA ASN A 35 1.38 10.85 10.38
C ASN A 35 2.56 11.03 11.35
N LEU A 36 3.60 11.73 10.89
CA LEU A 36 4.66 12.27 11.75
C LEU A 36 4.15 13.50 12.49
#